data_AF-A0A9X0CK57-F1
#
_entry.id   AF-A0A9X0CK57-F1
#
_cell.length_a   1.000
_cell.length_b   1.000
_cell.length_c   1.000
_cell.angle_alpha   90.00
_cell.angle_beta   90.00
_cell.angle_gamma   90.00
#
_symmetry.space_group_name_H-M   'P 1'
#
loop_
_entity.id
_entity.type
_entity.pdbx_description
1 polymer ?
#
loop_
_entity_poly.entity_id
_entity_poly.type
_entity_poly.pdbx_seq_one_letter_code
_entity_poly.pdbx_strand_id
1 'polypeptide(L)'
;MITGFTILVLMTLFYYYFVSGGKASELSLNRLILSSTTSKVRSAIHKLGKDAPLDISLQAYDSSVKFDSVWFKKNCLATVTQSEGIGNIGIFVDVWKRALGTNCRDLYKTFSDIYLVRDRTAPVTIPDTFAPKVLKWLGGKKELLKEASLQHITSVENIYTQESTVFNPLRAKRPGAGGGATEETKKFVKELLVSSAKDCDFCNYKTMTAQDPFGRVESKYSVSVSNTFKVEKFHGLILWKQHNPLEINEAGVSTETFPF
;
A
#
# COMPACT_ATOMS: atom_id res chain seq x y z
N MET A 1 -32.02 27.86 -7.25
CA MET A 1 -31.83 27.44 -8.66
C MET A 1 -30.94 26.20 -8.83
N ILE A 2 -30.44 25.56 -7.77
CA ILE A 2 -29.57 24.35 -7.84
C ILE A 2 -30.36 23.06 -7.56
N THR A 3 -31.52 23.15 -6.91
CA THR A 3 -32.38 22.00 -6.54
C THR A 3 -33.14 21.40 -7.72
N GLY A 4 -33.40 22.15 -8.79
CA GLY A 4 -34.12 21.65 -9.96
C GLY A 4 -33.28 20.71 -10.85
N PHE A 5 -31.96 20.95 -10.93
CA PHE A 5 -31.08 20.19 -11.82
C PHE A 5 -30.76 18.80 -11.27
N THR A 6 -30.59 18.69 -9.95
CA THR A 6 -30.36 17.40 -9.26
C THR A 6 -31.56 16.48 -9.34
N ILE A 7 -32.78 17.02 -9.23
CA ILE A 7 -34.02 16.23 -9.37
C ILE A 7 -34.18 15.71 -10.81
N LEU A 8 -33.82 16.52 -11.82
CA LEU A 8 -33.92 16.12 -13.23
C LEU A 8 -32.95 14.98 -13.57
N VAL A 9 -31.72 15.02 -13.04
CA VAL A 9 -30.70 13.96 -13.22
C VAL A 9 -31.11 12.67 -12.53
N LEU A 10 -31.67 12.75 -11.32
CA LEU A 10 -32.14 11.56 -10.60
C LEU A 10 -33.36 10.92 -11.28
N MET A 11 -34.29 11.72 -11.79
CA MET A 11 -35.45 11.22 -12.53
C MET A 11 -35.05 10.55 -13.85
N THR A 12 -34.06 11.08 -14.56
CA THR A 12 -33.55 10.46 -15.80
C THR A 12 -32.81 9.16 -15.54
N LEU A 13 -31.97 9.10 -14.50
CA LEU A 13 -31.30 7.87 -14.10
C LEU A 13 -32.30 6.80 -13.62
N PHE A 14 -33.32 7.20 -12.86
CA PHE A 14 -34.37 6.30 -12.40
C PHE A 14 -35.20 5.75 -13.56
N TYR A 15 -35.59 6.59 -14.52
CA TYR A 15 -36.31 6.16 -15.72
C TYR A 15 -35.48 5.19 -16.57
N TYR A 16 -34.18 5.48 -16.76
CA TYR A 16 -33.28 4.66 -17.56
C TYR A 16 -32.98 3.29 -16.94
N TYR A 17 -32.90 3.21 -15.60
CA TYR A 17 -32.63 1.95 -14.91
C TYR A 17 -33.88 1.11 -14.64
N PHE A 18 -35.00 1.74 -14.31
CA PHE A 18 -36.18 1.02 -13.81
C PHE A 18 -37.34 0.94 -14.79
N VAL A 19 -37.46 1.87 -15.75
CA VAL A 19 -38.60 1.89 -16.70
C VAL A 19 -38.24 1.28 -18.06
N SER A 20 -37.03 1.50 -18.57
CA SER A 20 -36.62 0.98 -19.89
C SER A 20 -36.19 -0.48 -19.92
N GLY A 21 -36.39 -1.26 -18.84
CA GLY A 21 -36.16 -2.71 -18.82
C GLY A 21 -34.77 -3.10 -19.30
N GLY A 22 -33.76 -2.95 -18.44
CA GLY A 22 -32.35 -3.15 -18.74
C GLY A 22 -32.03 -4.36 -19.63
N LYS A 23 -31.82 -4.09 -20.91
CA LYS A 23 -30.95 -4.88 -21.78
C LYS A 23 -29.65 -4.11 -21.99
N ALA A 24 -28.78 -4.14 -20.97
CA ALA A 24 -27.38 -3.82 -21.15
C ALA A 24 -26.68 -5.03 -21.79
N SER A 25 -26.98 -5.29 -23.07
CA SER A 25 -26.17 -6.19 -23.88
C SER A 25 -24.92 -5.46 -24.32
N GLU A 26 -23.75 -5.99 -23.94
CA GLU A 26 -22.45 -5.85 -24.61
C GLU A 26 -22.40 -4.77 -25.71
N LEU A 27 -22.22 -3.50 -25.34
CA LEU A 27 -21.78 -2.51 -26.32
C LEU A 27 -21.00 -1.39 -25.63
N SER A 28 -19.71 -1.33 -25.96
CA SER A 28 -18.84 -0.15 -25.91
C SER A 28 -18.04 0.18 -24.63
N LEU A 29 -17.43 -0.81 -23.97
CA LEU A 29 -16.24 -0.54 -23.14
C LEU A 29 -15.04 -0.01 -23.98
N ASN A 30 -15.05 -0.25 -25.30
CA ASN A 30 -14.04 0.28 -26.23
C ASN A 30 -14.17 1.79 -26.56
N ARG A 31 -15.23 2.48 -26.12
CA ARG A 31 -15.38 3.94 -26.41
C ARG A 31 -14.91 4.87 -25.29
N LEU A 32 -14.75 4.40 -24.06
CA LEU A 32 -14.45 5.29 -22.93
C LEU A 32 -12.95 5.58 -22.73
N ILE A 33 -12.05 4.79 -23.32
CA ILE A 33 -10.59 4.99 -23.16
C ILE A 33 -10.03 6.02 -24.17
N LEU A 34 -10.78 6.36 -25.22
CA LEU A 34 -10.30 7.28 -26.26
C LEU A 34 -10.59 8.77 -26.02
N SER A 35 -11.33 9.14 -24.97
CA SER A 35 -11.68 10.57 -24.74
C SER A 35 -10.58 11.41 -24.07
N SER A 36 -9.46 10.82 -23.64
CA SER A 36 -8.32 11.55 -23.06
C SER A 36 -7.22 11.90 -24.07
N THR A 37 -7.38 11.52 -25.34
CA THR A 37 -6.38 11.88 -26.36
C THR A 37 -6.44 13.38 -26.66
N THR A 38 -5.31 14.03 -26.42
CA THR A 38 -5.09 15.46 -26.64
C THR A 38 -5.55 15.91 -28.04
N SER A 39 -5.99 17.17 -28.14
CA SER A 39 -6.48 17.87 -29.34
C SER A 39 -5.71 17.58 -30.65
N LYS A 40 -4.41 17.25 -30.57
CA LYS A 40 -3.57 16.89 -31.72
C LYS A 40 -3.99 15.58 -32.41
N VAL A 41 -4.51 14.59 -31.68
CA VAL A 41 -4.96 13.31 -32.25
C VAL A 41 -6.26 13.47 -33.04
N ARG A 42 -7.18 14.31 -32.55
CA ARG A 42 -8.43 14.64 -33.26
C ARG A 42 -8.19 15.31 -34.62
N SER A 43 -7.19 16.19 -34.70
CA SER A 43 -6.83 16.84 -35.98
C SER A 43 -6.22 15.87 -36.99
N ALA A 44 -5.54 14.81 -36.55
CA ALA A 44 -4.98 13.80 -37.44
C ALA A 44 -6.07 12.85 -37.98
N ILE A 45 -7.03 12.47 -37.12
CA ILE A 45 -8.16 11.60 -37.49
C ILE A 45 -9.08 12.27 -38.50
N HIS A 46 -9.27 13.60 -38.44
CA HIS A 46 -10.13 14.30 -39.40
C HIS A 46 -9.50 14.47 -40.80
N LYS A 47 -8.18 14.23 -40.93
CA LYS A 47 -7.46 14.28 -42.22
C LYS A 47 -7.38 12.91 -42.92
N LEU A 48 -7.64 11.83 -42.22
CA LEU A 48 -7.65 10.47 -42.77
C LEU A 48 -9.12 10.11 -43.05
N GLY A 49 -9.44 9.87 -44.32
CA GLY A 49 -10.79 9.57 -44.79
C GLY A 49 -11.44 8.41 -44.00
N LYS A 50 -12.78 8.41 -43.98
CA LYS A 50 -13.65 7.55 -43.15
C LYS A 50 -13.45 6.03 -43.29
N ASP A 51 -12.59 5.57 -44.19
CA ASP A 51 -12.41 4.15 -44.54
C ASP A 51 -10.98 3.64 -44.37
N ALA A 52 -10.08 4.40 -43.72
CA ALA A 52 -8.75 3.88 -43.38
C ALA A 52 -8.87 2.93 -42.16
N PRO A 53 -8.48 1.65 -42.27
CA PRO A 53 -8.42 0.76 -41.11
C PRO A 53 -7.43 1.35 -40.11
N LEU A 54 -7.95 1.73 -38.93
CA LEU A 54 -7.13 2.13 -37.80
C LEU A 54 -6.43 0.87 -37.28
N ASP A 55 -5.24 0.62 -37.81
CA ASP A 55 -4.32 -0.38 -37.27
C ASP A 55 -3.79 0.14 -35.92
N ILE A 56 -4.61 -0.02 -34.89
CA ILE A 56 -4.20 0.23 -33.51
C ILE A 56 -3.40 -1.00 -33.08
N SER A 57 -2.13 -1.03 -33.47
CA SER A 57 -1.16 -1.96 -32.92
C SER A 57 -1.04 -1.67 -31.42
N LEU A 58 -1.76 -2.44 -30.60
CA LEU A 58 -1.58 -2.48 -29.16
C LEU A 58 -0.20 -3.08 -28.91
N GLN A 59 0.80 -2.22 -28.72
CA GLN A 59 2.09 -2.68 -28.23
C GLN A 59 1.88 -3.37 -26.89
N ALA A 60 2.34 -4.62 -26.81
CA ALA A 60 2.37 -5.36 -25.55
C ALA A 60 3.16 -4.54 -24.51
N TYR A 61 2.63 -4.48 -23.29
CA TYR A 61 3.30 -3.80 -22.20
C TYR A 61 4.60 -4.55 -21.85
N ASP A 62 5.73 -3.90 -22.11
CA ASP A 62 7.04 -4.41 -21.74
C ASP A 62 7.31 -4.16 -20.25
N SER A 63 7.22 -5.22 -19.45
CA SER A 63 7.53 -5.19 -18.02
C SER A 63 8.99 -5.52 -17.72
N SER A 64 9.87 -5.59 -18.72
CA SER A 64 11.28 -5.91 -18.51
C SER A 64 12.00 -4.82 -17.71
N VAL A 65 12.77 -5.26 -16.73
CA VAL A 65 13.62 -4.35 -15.95
C VAL A 65 14.86 -4.06 -16.78
N LYS A 66 14.87 -2.90 -17.44
CA LYS A 66 15.97 -2.50 -18.36
C LYS A 66 17.31 -2.31 -17.66
N PHE A 67 17.30 -1.97 -16.37
CA PHE A 67 18.51 -1.65 -15.61
C PHE A 67 18.42 -2.25 -14.21
N ASP A 68 19.47 -2.96 -13.79
CA ASP A 68 19.58 -3.45 -12.43
C ASP A 68 20.04 -2.34 -11.46
N SER A 69 20.05 -2.68 -10.16
CA SER A 69 20.43 -1.74 -9.10
C SER A 69 21.91 -1.34 -9.16
N VAL A 70 22.80 -2.21 -9.64
CA VAL A 70 24.24 -1.96 -9.73
C VAL A 70 24.52 -0.93 -10.81
N TRP A 71 23.93 -1.12 -11.98
CA TRP A 71 23.97 -0.18 -13.09
C TRP A 71 23.39 1.18 -12.67
N PHE A 72 22.22 1.18 -12.02
CA PHE A 72 21.58 2.43 -11.61
C PHE A 72 22.46 3.24 -10.65
N LYS A 73 23.02 2.61 -9.62
CA LYS A 73 23.91 3.26 -8.67
C LYS A 73 25.15 3.85 -9.36
N LYS A 74 25.81 3.03 -10.19
CA LYS A 74 27.02 3.43 -10.91
C LYS A 74 26.79 4.59 -11.86
N ASN A 75 25.67 4.61 -12.59
CA ASN A 75 25.46 5.55 -13.69
C ASN A 75 24.60 6.76 -13.32
N CYS A 76 23.66 6.61 -12.38
CA CYS A 76 22.69 7.66 -12.04
C CYS A 76 22.96 8.29 -10.66
N LEU A 77 23.69 7.61 -9.77
CA LEU A 77 23.99 8.05 -8.39
C LEU A 77 25.49 8.11 -8.07
N ALA A 78 26.36 8.21 -9.08
CA ALA A 78 27.81 8.08 -8.93
C ALA A 78 28.44 9.02 -7.88
N THR A 79 27.80 10.16 -7.58
CA THR A 79 28.30 11.17 -6.63
C THR A 79 27.73 11.03 -5.23
N VAL A 80 26.86 10.05 -4.98
CA VAL A 80 26.25 9.81 -3.66
C VAL A 80 27.25 9.08 -2.76
N THR A 81 27.55 9.66 -1.61
CA THR A 81 28.44 9.06 -0.59
C THR A 81 27.68 8.61 0.66
N GLN A 82 26.39 8.94 0.76
CA GLN A 82 25.54 8.59 1.88
C GLN A 82 25.17 7.10 1.87
N SER A 83 24.92 6.55 3.06
CA SER A 83 24.46 5.17 3.20
C SER A 83 23.10 4.95 2.52
N GLU A 84 22.86 3.74 2.03
CA GLU A 84 21.67 3.33 1.26
C GLU A 84 20.36 3.26 2.09
N GLY A 85 20.25 4.04 3.16
CA GLY A 85 19.07 4.11 4.00
C GLY A 85 17.92 4.86 3.33
N ILE A 86 16.69 4.41 3.60
CA ILE A 86 15.45 5.06 3.12
C ILE A 86 15.33 6.53 3.56
N GLY A 87 15.97 6.90 4.68
CA GLY A 87 16.04 8.29 5.15
C GLY A 87 16.87 9.22 4.27
N ASN A 88 17.63 8.71 3.30
CA ASN A 88 18.41 9.49 2.35
C ASN A 88 17.77 9.53 0.94
N ILE A 89 16.54 9.03 0.78
CA ILE A 89 15.90 8.93 -0.54
C ILE A 89 15.77 10.30 -1.23
N GLY A 90 15.51 11.37 -0.49
CA GLY A 90 15.45 12.71 -1.08
C GLY A 90 16.80 13.16 -1.66
N ILE A 91 17.92 12.86 -1.00
CA ILE A 91 19.27 13.10 -1.53
C ILE A 91 19.48 12.30 -2.83
N PHE A 92 19.09 11.03 -2.86
CA PHE A 92 19.24 10.19 -4.05
C PHE A 92 18.43 10.72 -5.22
N VAL A 93 17.17 11.10 -4.99
CA VAL A 93 16.28 11.67 -6.01
C VAL A 93 16.82 13.00 -6.52
N ASP A 94 17.38 13.83 -5.65
CA ASP A 94 17.98 15.11 -6.04
C ASP A 94 19.25 14.94 -6.89
N VAL A 95 20.11 13.98 -6.55
CA VAL A 95 21.29 13.65 -7.39
C VAL A 95 20.84 13.07 -8.72
N TRP A 96 19.89 12.14 -8.69
CA TRP A 96 19.35 11.49 -9.88
C TRP A 96 18.69 12.48 -10.85
N LYS A 97 17.94 13.45 -10.32
CA LYS A 97 17.35 14.56 -11.09
C LYS A 97 18.39 15.33 -11.91
N ARG A 98 19.62 15.42 -11.41
CA ARG A 98 20.75 16.15 -12.04
C ARG A 98 21.62 15.25 -12.91
N ALA A 99 21.31 13.95 -13.03
CA ALA A 99 22.12 13.02 -13.81
C ALA A 99 22.13 13.40 -15.31
N LEU A 100 23.32 13.35 -15.92
CA LEU A 100 23.53 13.75 -17.32
C LEU A 100 23.24 12.62 -18.33
N GLY A 101 23.17 11.37 -17.88
CA GLY A 101 22.85 10.25 -18.76
C GLY A 101 21.39 10.27 -19.21
N THR A 102 21.13 10.09 -20.50
CA THR A 102 19.77 10.07 -21.07
C THR A 102 18.90 9.02 -20.39
N ASN A 103 19.41 7.79 -20.25
CA ASN A 103 18.72 6.71 -19.54
C ASN A 103 18.36 7.09 -18.10
N CYS A 104 19.25 7.79 -17.38
CA CYS A 104 18.97 8.23 -16.02
C CYS A 104 17.85 9.28 -15.99
N ARG A 105 17.85 10.25 -16.91
CA ARG A 105 16.79 11.26 -17.01
C ARG A 105 15.45 10.65 -17.38
N ASP A 106 15.42 9.70 -18.32
CA ASP A 106 14.19 9.03 -18.74
C ASP A 106 13.59 8.23 -17.59
N LEU A 107 14.42 7.47 -16.86
CA LEU A 107 13.96 6.78 -15.65
C LEU A 107 13.49 7.77 -14.57
N TYR A 108 14.22 8.88 -14.36
CA TYR A 108 13.81 9.91 -13.39
C TYR A 108 12.47 10.53 -13.78
N LYS A 109 12.26 10.75 -15.08
CA LYS A 109 10.99 11.26 -15.59
C LYS A 109 9.86 10.30 -15.28
N THR A 110 10.01 9.02 -15.63
CA THR A 110 9.00 8.00 -15.31
C THR A 110 8.71 7.93 -13.80
N PHE A 111 9.76 8.01 -12.97
CA PHE A 111 9.60 8.04 -11.52
C PHE A 111 8.86 9.30 -11.05
N SER A 112 9.27 10.48 -11.49
CA SER A 112 8.70 11.77 -11.06
C SER A 112 7.31 12.04 -11.64
N ASP A 113 6.93 11.36 -12.71
CA ASP A 113 5.56 11.33 -13.22
C ASP A 113 4.61 10.54 -12.30
N ILE A 114 5.12 9.71 -11.38
CA ILE A 114 4.34 8.87 -10.45
C ILE A 114 4.53 9.31 -9.00
N TYR A 115 5.76 9.65 -8.63
CA TYR A 115 6.15 9.89 -7.25
C TYR A 115 6.68 11.31 -7.05
N LEU A 116 6.22 11.93 -5.98
CA LEU A 116 6.71 13.21 -5.51
C LEU A 116 7.44 13.01 -4.19
N VAL A 117 8.76 13.24 -4.24
CA VAL A 117 9.62 13.18 -3.04
C VAL A 117 9.89 14.59 -2.55
N ARG A 118 9.66 14.83 -1.27
CA ARG A 118 9.93 16.13 -0.62
C ARG A 118 10.67 15.91 0.69
N ASP A 119 11.81 16.55 0.81
CA ASP A 119 12.54 16.69 2.07
C ASP A 119 12.14 17.97 2.79
N ARG A 120 12.01 17.87 4.11
CA ARG A 120 11.69 18.98 5.00
C ARG A 120 12.56 18.91 6.23
N THR A 121 12.95 20.07 6.72
CA THR A 121 13.58 20.21 8.03
C THR A 121 12.55 20.76 9.00
N ALA A 122 12.29 20.01 10.08
CA ALA A 122 11.32 20.36 11.10
C ALA A 122 12.05 20.73 12.42
N PRO A 123 12.22 22.04 12.71
CA PRO A 123 12.82 22.48 13.96
C PRO A 123 11.86 22.23 15.14
N VAL A 124 12.43 21.87 16.28
CA VAL A 124 11.71 21.72 17.55
C VAL A 124 12.54 22.34 18.68
N THR A 125 11.91 23.19 19.48
CA THR A 125 12.54 23.70 20.71
C THR A 125 12.25 22.74 21.85
N ILE A 126 13.31 22.15 22.41
CA ILE A 126 13.23 21.27 23.58
C ILE A 126 13.65 22.09 24.80
N PRO A 127 12.75 22.39 25.76
CA PRO A 127 13.11 23.11 26.97
C PRO A 127 14.18 22.39 27.80
N ASP A 128 15.05 23.12 28.47
CA ASP A 128 16.14 22.54 29.30
C ASP A 128 15.61 21.61 30.40
N THR A 129 14.43 21.92 30.94
CA THR A 129 13.76 21.06 31.95
C THR A 129 13.28 19.73 31.36
N PHE A 130 13.03 19.66 30.06
CA PHE A 130 12.55 18.46 29.35
C PHE A 130 13.68 17.68 28.67
N ALA A 131 14.78 18.34 28.31
CA ALA A 131 15.93 17.73 27.64
C ALA A 131 16.48 16.46 28.33
N PRO A 132 16.59 16.38 29.68
CA PRO A 132 17.03 15.15 30.36
C PRO A 132 16.12 13.95 30.09
N LYS A 133 14.81 14.17 30.01
CA LYS A 133 13.82 13.12 29.74
C LYS A 133 13.91 12.63 28.29
N VAL A 134 14.07 13.55 27.33
CA VAL A 134 14.27 13.21 25.91
C VAL A 134 15.60 12.48 25.70
N LEU A 135 16.66 12.92 26.37
CA LEU A 135 17.96 12.24 26.32
C LEU A 135 17.87 10.80 26.83
N LYS A 136 17.14 10.57 27.92
CA LYS A 136 16.86 9.24 28.44
C LYS A 136 16.15 8.36 27.41
N TRP A 137 15.13 8.90 26.73
CA TRP A 137 14.41 8.20 25.67
C TRP A 137 15.29 7.80 24.49
N LEU A 138 16.28 8.64 24.16
CA LEU A 138 17.24 8.41 23.09
C LEU A 138 18.45 7.55 23.54
N GLY A 139 18.38 6.93 24.72
CA GLY A 139 19.43 6.04 25.22
C GLY A 139 20.70 6.76 25.67
N GLY A 140 20.59 8.01 26.14
CA GLY A 140 21.73 8.81 26.62
C GLY A 140 22.56 9.47 25.51
N LYS A 141 22.13 9.36 24.25
CA LYS A 141 22.84 9.82 23.06
C LYS A 141 22.61 11.31 22.80
N LYS A 142 23.62 12.15 23.09
CA LYS A 142 23.56 13.61 22.95
C LYS A 142 23.45 14.05 21.49
N GLU A 143 24.02 13.29 20.57
CA GLU A 143 23.94 13.50 19.13
C GLU A 143 22.49 13.39 18.63
N LEU A 144 21.74 12.40 19.12
CA LEU A 144 20.33 12.23 18.78
C LEU A 144 19.47 13.33 19.43
N LEU A 145 19.83 13.82 20.61
CA LEU A 145 19.16 14.96 21.22
C LEU A 145 19.35 16.23 20.38
N LYS A 146 20.54 16.44 19.80
CA LYS A 146 20.79 17.54 18.87
C LYS A 146 19.99 17.38 17.57
N GLU A 147 19.94 16.17 17.03
CA GLU A 147 19.13 15.82 15.85
C GLU A 147 17.62 16.02 16.11
N ALA A 148 17.15 15.75 17.33
CA ALA A 148 15.75 15.94 17.72
C ALA A 148 15.28 17.39 17.63
N SER A 149 16.19 18.35 17.82
CA SER A 149 15.89 19.78 17.69
C SER A 149 15.77 20.24 16.23
N LEU A 150 16.29 19.46 15.27
CA LEU A 150 16.25 19.79 13.85
C LEU A 150 16.09 18.51 13.01
N GLN A 151 14.85 18.06 12.90
CA GLN A 151 14.55 16.75 12.33
C GLN A 151 14.50 16.79 10.81
N HIS A 152 15.15 15.83 10.16
CA HIS A 152 14.99 15.59 8.73
C HIS A 152 13.81 14.65 8.48
N ILE A 153 12.89 15.08 7.62
CA ILE A 153 11.68 14.35 7.28
C ILE A 153 11.58 14.26 5.76
N THR A 154 11.53 13.04 5.24
CA THR A 154 11.27 12.79 3.82
C THR A 154 9.86 12.28 3.64
N SER A 155 9.13 12.84 2.69
CA SER A 155 7.81 12.36 2.28
C SER A 155 7.88 11.88 0.84
N VAL A 156 7.26 10.73 0.57
CA VAL A 156 7.09 10.16 -0.76
C VAL A 156 5.60 10.00 -0.99
N GLU A 157 5.08 10.64 -2.03
CA GLU A 157 3.68 10.66 -2.38
C GLU A 157 3.50 10.05 -3.77
N ASN A 158 2.59 9.09 -3.91
CA ASN A 158 2.14 8.62 -5.22
C ASN A 158 1.01 9.54 -5.70
N ILE A 159 1.25 10.28 -6.78
CA ILE A 159 0.33 11.33 -7.22
C ILE A 159 -0.94 10.79 -7.90
N TYR A 160 -0.96 9.50 -8.27
CA TYR A 160 -2.13 8.84 -8.85
C TYR A 160 -3.02 8.21 -7.78
N THR A 161 -2.43 7.50 -6.81
CA THR A 161 -3.18 6.85 -5.73
C THR A 161 -3.48 7.79 -4.56
N GLN A 162 -2.80 8.94 -4.48
CA GLN A 162 -2.83 9.89 -3.36
C GLN A 162 -2.35 9.28 -2.03
N GLU A 163 -1.66 8.15 -2.09
CA GLU A 163 -1.04 7.53 -0.93
C GLU A 163 0.28 8.24 -0.63
N SER A 164 0.56 8.45 0.65
CA SER A 164 1.80 9.09 1.10
C SER A 164 2.47 8.29 2.20
N THR A 165 3.79 8.24 2.15
CA THR A 165 4.63 7.64 3.19
C THR A 165 5.61 8.69 3.69
N VAL A 166 5.74 8.80 5.01
CA VAL A 166 6.63 9.77 5.67
C VAL A 166 7.71 9.03 6.45
N PHE A 167 8.96 9.30 6.09
CA PHE A 167 10.14 8.78 6.73
C PHE A 167 10.74 9.84 7.65
N ASN A 168 10.89 9.48 8.92
CA ASN A 168 11.62 10.26 9.90
C ASN A 168 12.53 9.27 10.65
N PRO A 169 13.86 9.31 10.42
CA PRO A 169 14.80 8.37 11.04
C PRO A 169 14.73 8.36 12.58
N LEU A 170 14.45 9.51 13.18
CA LEU A 170 14.33 9.65 14.64
C LEU A 170 13.06 8.98 15.19
N ARG A 171 11.99 8.85 14.38
CA ARG A 171 10.75 8.17 14.80
C ARG A 171 11.00 6.70 15.16
N ALA A 172 11.93 6.03 14.48
CA ALA A 172 12.34 4.67 14.82
C ALA A 172 13.06 4.57 16.18
N LYS A 173 13.52 5.70 16.72
CA LYS A 173 14.19 5.79 18.03
C LYS A 173 13.25 6.23 19.16
N ARG A 174 11.96 6.41 18.86
CA ARG A 174 10.96 6.72 19.89
C ARG A 174 10.92 5.59 20.93
N PRO A 175 10.71 5.91 22.22
CA PRO A 175 10.37 4.89 23.22
C PRO A 175 9.24 3.98 22.73
N GLY A 176 9.49 2.67 22.73
CA GLY A 176 8.55 1.65 22.26
C GLY A 176 8.55 1.37 20.75
N ALA A 177 9.20 2.18 19.90
CA ALA A 177 9.25 1.94 18.45
C ALA A 177 10.28 0.88 18.03
N GLY A 178 11.36 0.70 18.82
CA GLY A 178 12.34 -0.38 18.63
C GLY A 178 12.05 -1.65 19.43
N GLY A 179 10.87 -1.73 20.04
CA GLY A 179 10.53 -2.76 21.01
C GLY A 179 10.11 -4.06 20.35
N GLY A 180 11.06 -5.00 20.21
CA GLY A 180 10.66 -6.40 20.44
C GLY A 180 9.92 -6.46 21.79
N ALA A 181 8.92 -7.35 21.90
CA ALA A 181 8.15 -7.53 23.12
C ALA A 181 9.09 -7.51 24.34
N THR A 182 8.86 -6.58 25.28
CA THR A 182 9.65 -6.54 26.52
C THR A 182 9.49 -7.90 27.24
N GLU A 183 10.38 -8.25 28.16
CA GLU A 183 10.21 -9.50 28.90
C GLU A 183 8.87 -9.54 29.66
N GLU A 184 8.39 -8.39 30.13
CA GLU A 184 7.05 -8.24 30.71
C GLU A 184 5.95 -8.48 29.68
N THR A 185 6.12 -7.99 28.44
CA THR A 185 5.18 -8.22 27.35
C THR A 185 5.14 -9.69 26.96
N LYS A 186 6.30 -10.35 26.85
CA LYS A 186 6.39 -11.79 26.55
C LYS A 186 5.75 -12.62 27.67
N LYS A 187 6.00 -12.25 28.92
CA LYS A 187 5.37 -12.88 30.09
C LYS A 187 3.85 -12.73 30.05
N PHE A 188 3.36 -11.51 29.82
CA PHE A 188 1.93 -11.24 29.68
C PHE A 188 1.28 -12.06 28.57
N VAL A 189 1.88 -12.08 27.37
CA VAL A 189 1.37 -12.89 26.25
C VAL A 189 1.37 -14.38 26.62
N LYS A 190 2.41 -14.89 27.28
CA LYS A 190 2.48 -16.28 27.72
C LYS A 190 1.37 -16.62 28.73
N GLU A 191 1.12 -15.74 29.69
CA GLU A 191 0.04 -15.90 30.67
C GLU A 191 -1.35 -15.84 30.00
N LEU A 192 -1.52 -14.94 29.03
CA LEU A 192 -2.76 -14.84 28.26
C LEU A 192 -3.01 -16.10 27.44
N LEU A 193 -1.99 -16.65 26.79
CA LEU A 193 -2.10 -17.90 26.03
C LEU A 193 -2.52 -19.08 26.92
N VAL A 194 -1.92 -19.20 28.12
CA VAL A 194 -2.28 -20.27 29.07
C VAL A 194 -3.69 -20.10 29.61
N SER A 195 -4.05 -18.89 30.04
CA SER A 195 -5.36 -18.63 30.65
C SER A 195 -6.52 -18.72 29.67
N SER A 196 -6.31 -18.35 28.40
CA SER A 196 -7.35 -18.42 27.36
C SER A 196 -7.54 -19.82 26.75
N ALA A 197 -6.61 -20.77 26.97
CA ALA A 197 -6.65 -22.08 26.31
C ALA A 197 -7.82 -22.96 26.76
N LYS A 198 -8.21 -22.87 28.04
CA LYS A 198 -9.16 -23.79 28.66
C LYS A 198 -10.56 -23.72 28.05
N ASP A 199 -11.02 -22.49 27.79
CA ASP A 199 -12.40 -22.19 27.36
C ASP A 199 -12.40 -21.48 25.99
N CYS A 200 -11.43 -21.82 25.12
CA CYS A 200 -11.29 -21.19 23.83
C CYS A 200 -12.35 -21.67 22.83
N ASP A 201 -13.25 -20.79 22.43
CA ASP A 201 -14.29 -21.06 21.41
C ASP A 201 -13.67 -21.49 20.07
N PHE A 202 -12.52 -20.92 19.70
CA PHE A 202 -11.83 -21.26 18.46
C PHE A 202 -11.17 -22.65 18.50
N CYS A 203 -10.75 -23.13 19.66
CA CYS A 203 -10.30 -24.53 19.80
C CYS A 203 -11.47 -25.51 19.62
N ASN A 204 -12.69 -25.10 19.99
CA ASN A 204 -13.92 -25.87 19.83
C ASN A 204 -14.74 -25.43 18.60
N TYR A 205 -14.07 -25.05 17.51
CA TYR A 205 -14.70 -24.41 16.34
C TYR A 205 -15.89 -25.18 15.75
N LYS A 206 -15.93 -26.51 15.86
CA LYS A 206 -17.03 -27.33 15.33
C LYS A 206 -18.37 -27.01 15.98
N THR A 207 -18.38 -26.64 17.26
CA THR A 207 -19.60 -26.38 18.05
C THR A 207 -19.71 -24.93 18.49
N MET A 208 -18.60 -24.19 18.57
CA MET A 208 -18.55 -22.82 19.10
C MET A 208 -18.30 -21.74 18.05
N THR A 209 -18.35 -22.08 16.75
CA THR A 209 -18.28 -21.08 15.67
C THR A 209 -19.31 -21.35 14.58
N ALA A 210 -19.73 -20.30 13.85
CA ALA A 210 -20.61 -20.47 12.70
C ALA A 210 -19.86 -21.03 11.48
N GLN A 211 -20.59 -21.55 10.50
CA GLN A 211 -20.07 -22.00 9.20
C GLN A 211 -20.91 -21.42 8.06
N ASP A 212 -20.33 -21.36 6.87
CA ASP A 212 -21.05 -20.95 5.67
C ASP A 212 -21.96 -22.10 5.15
N PRO A 213 -22.95 -21.81 4.28
CA PRO A 213 -23.87 -22.82 3.75
C PRO A 213 -23.18 -23.95 2.98
N PHE A 214 -22.00 -23.71 2.42
CA PHE A 214 -21.18 -24.73 1.75
C PHE A 214 -20.30 -25.54 2.73
N GLY A 215 -20.45 -25.30 4.04
CA GLY A 215 -19.69 -25.98 5.10
C GLY A 215 -18.39 -25.27 5.42
N ARG A 216 -17.41 -26.06 5.89
CA ARG A 216 -16.07 -25.59 6.25
C ARG A 216 -15.06 -26.13 5.24
N VAL A 217 -14.15 -25.27 4.81
CA VAL A 217 -12.91 -25.69 4.18
C VAL A 217 -11.93 -26.00 5.30
N GLU A 218 -11.52 -27.26 5.39
CA GLU A 218 -10.64 -27.75 6.45
C GLU A 218 -9.37 -28.34 5.89
N SER A 219 -8.29 -28.10 6.61
CA SER A 219 -7.00 -28.69 6.31
C SER A 219 -6.37 -29.33 7.53
N LYS A 220 -5.12 -29.78 7.40
CA LYS A 220 -4.37 -30.31 8.55
C LYS A 220 -4.13 -29.24 9.61
N TYR A 221 -3.92 -27.98 9.20
CA TYR A 221 -3.46 -26.91 10.09
C TYR A 221 -4.51 -25.84 10.37
N SER A 222 -5.47 -25.66 9.46
CA SER A 222 -6.42 -24.56 9.51
C SER A 222 -7.85 -24.98 9.20
N VAL A 223 -8.79 -24.09 9.50
CA VAL A 223 -10.21 -24.25 9.20
C VAL A 223 -10.87 -22.91 8.92
N SER A 224 -11.75 -22.86 7.92
CA SER A 224 -12.62 -21.72 7.69
C SER A 224 -13.81 -21.73 8.66
N VAL A 225 -14.07 -20.59 9.28
CA VAL A 225 -15.30 -20.34 10.05
C VAL A 225 -16.01 -19.10 9.53
N SER A 226 -17.32 -19.04 9.72
CA SER A 226 -18.11 -17.88 9.32
C SER A 226 -18.30 -16.94 10.51
N ASN A 227 -18.35 -15.64 10.23
CA ASN A 227 -18.77 -14.68 11.25
C ASN A 227 -20.27 -14.82 11.48
N THR A 228 -20.68 -14.88 12.75
CA THR A 228 -22.11 -14.92 13.14
C THR A 228 -22.83 -13.63 12.71
N PHE A 229 -22.15 -12.49 12.81
CA PHE A 229 -22.63 -11.19 12.34
C PHE A 229 -21.92 -10.82 11.04
N LYS A 230 -22.59 -11.07 9.92
CA LYS A 230 -22.03 -10.87 8.59
C LYS A 230 -22.15 -9.41 8.15
N VAL A 231 -21.06 -8.87 7.57
CA VAL A 231 -21.07 -7.60 6.84
C VAL A 231 -21.36 -7.83 5.37
N GLU A 232 -21.05 -9.03 4.85
CA GLU A 232 -21.29 -9.43 3.47
C GLU A 232 -21.66 -10.92 3.36
N LYS A 233 -22.16 -11.33 2.18
CA LYS A 233 -22.65 -12.70 1.92
C LYS A 233 -21.67 -13.77 2.42
N PHE A 234 -20.39 -13.62 2.08
CA PHE A 234 -19.30 -14.46 2.57
C PHE A 234 -18.35 -13.60 3.40
N HIS A 235 -18.48 -13.70 4.71
CA HIS A 235 -17.67 -12.99 5.70
C HIS A 235 -17.30 -13.99 6.79
N GLY A 236 -16.03 -14.32 6.89
CA GLY A 236 -15.53 -15.38 7.77
C GLY A 236 -14.10 -15.14 8.20
N LEU A 237 -13.56 -16.09 8.95
CA LEU A 237 -12.21 -16.11 9.50
C LEU A 237 -11.54 -17.43 9.13
N ILE A 238 -10.22 -17.42 9.03
CA ILE A 238 -9.41 -18.64 9.01
C ILE A 238 -8.81 -18.80 10.40
N LEU A 239 -9.07 -19.94 11.03
CA LEU A 239 -8.52 -20.29 12.33
C LEU A 239 -7.40 -21.30 12.17
N TRP A 240 -6.34 -21.14 12.98
CA TRP A 240 -5.37 -22.20 13.20
C TRP A 240 -5.97 -23.23 14.18
N LYS A 241 -5.75 -24.52 13.91
CA LYS A 241 -6.20 -25.59 14.83
C LYS A 241 -5.40 -25.62 16.13
N GLN A 242 -4.26 -24.92 16.19
CA GLN A 242 -3.45 -24.72 17.38
C GLN A 242 -3.86 -23.44 18.13
N HIS A 243 -3.96 -23.53 19.46
CA HIS A 243 -4.36 -22.40 20.31
C HIS A 243 -3.37 -21.23 20.25
N ASN A 244 -2.07 -21.53 20.22
CA ASN A 244 -1.03 -20.50 20.13
C ASN A 244 -0.79 -20.11 18.66
N PRO A 245 -1.25 -18.93 18.20
CA PRO A 245 -1.05 -18.50 16.82
C PRO A 245 0.39 -18.09 16.51
N LEU A 246 1.29 -18.07 17.50
CA LEU A 246 2.71 -17.78 17.31
C LEU A 246 3.56 -19.03 17.06
N GLU A 247 3.00 -20.23 17.23
CA GLU A 247 3.68 -21.52 17.00
C GLU A 247 3.46 -22.05 15.57
N ILE A 248 3.37 -21.14 14.59
CA ILE A 248 3.22 -21.50 13.18
C ILE A 248 4.58 -21.98 12.64
N ASN A 249 4.59 -23.11 11.93
CA ASN A 249 5.75 -23.60 11.20
C ASN A 249 5.55 -23.46 9.69
N GLU A 250 6.64 -23.60 8.92
CA GLU A 250 6.64 -23.45 7.47
C GLU A 250 5.61 -24.37 6.80
N ALA A 251 5.48 -25.63 7.26
CA ALA A 251 4.48 -26.57 6.74
C ALA A 251 3.03 -26.09 6.92
N GLY A 252 2.74 -25.34 7.99
CA GLY A 252 1.43 -24.72 8.18
C GLY A 252 1.12 -23.60 7.18
N VAL A 253 2.15 -23.00 6.56
CA VAL A 253 2.03 -21.86 5.65
C VAL A 253 2.19 -22.28 4.17
N SER A 254 3.04 -23.28 3.89
CA SER A 254 3.53 -23.56 2.54
C SER A 254 2.83 -24.72 1.81
N THR A 255 1.97 -25.51 2.46
CA THR A 255 1.46 -26.76 1.86
C THR A 255 -0.05 -26.89 1.84
N GLU A 256 -0.79 -26.07 1.08
CA GLU A 256 -2.20 -26.38 0.78
C GLU A 256 -2.59 -26.07 -0.67
N THR A 257 -2.44 -27.07 -1.54
CA THR A 257 -3.31 -27.20 -2.71
C THR A 257 -4.68 -27.65 -2.20
N PHE A 258 -5.67 -26.75 -2.22
CA PHE A 258 -7.05 -27.13 -1.98
C PHE A 258 -7.51 -28.03 -3.13
N PRO A 259 -7.98 -29.25 -2.87
CA PRO A 259 -8.64 -30.04 -3.90
C PRO A 259 -9.95 -29.33 -4.22
N PHE A 260 -9.99 -28.64 -5.35
CA PHE A 260 -11.23 -28.26 -6.03
C PHE A 260 -11.62 -29.39 -6.99
#